data_AF-A0A3A1WVY4-F1
#
_entry.id   AF-A0A3A1WVY4-F1
#
_cell.length_a   1.000
_cell.length_b   1.000
_cell.length_c   1.000
_cell.angle_alpha   90.00
_cell.angle_beta   90.00
_cell.angle_gamma   90.00
#
_symmetry.space_group_name_H-M   'P 1'
#
loop_
_entity.id
_entity.type
_entity.pdbx_description
1 polymer ?
#
loop_
_entity_poly.entity_id
_entity_poly.type
_entity_poly.pdbx_seq_one_letter_code
_entity_poly.pdbx_strand_id
1 'polypeptide(L)' 'HSPKLPPMRLSLTVPVLAHSRRTWFLTAGAEKGAALMNSLSGANNPEYPASFANGTDEISWLTTAGTLQAAIECID' A
#
# COMPACT_ATOMS: atom_id res chain seq x y z
N HIS A 1 19.68 10.40 6.31
CA HIS A 1 19.87 10.89 4.94
C HIS A 1 20.69 9.84 4.19
N SER A 2 20.06 8.95 3.43
CA SER A 2 20.75 7.94 2.63
C SER A 2 20.27 8.11 1.20
N PRO A 3 21.03 8.76 0.31
CA PRO A 3 20.54 9.00 -1.03
C PRO A 3 20.56 7.66 -1.75
N LYS A 4 19.39 7.11 -2.04
CA LYS A 4 19.27 5.82 -2.69
C LYS A 4 19.69 5.97 -4.17
N LEU A 5 20.97 5.71 -4.47
CA LEU A 5 21.53 5.69 -5.83
C LEU A 5 21.13 4.39 -6.58
N PRO A 6 20.90 4.40 -7.92
CA PRO A 6 20.92 5.53 -8.83
C PRO A 6 19.63 6.37 -8.72
N PRO A 7 19.69 7.68 -9.03
CA PRO A 7 18.54 8.59 -8.90
C PRO A 7 17.41 8.23 -9.87
N MET A 8 17.75 7.62 -11.01
CA MET A 8 16.77 7.18 -11.99
C MET A 8 16.29 5.77 -11.65
N ARG A 9 14.98 5.64 -11.43
CA ARG A 9 14.30 4.36 -11.20
C ARG A 9 13.38 4.06 -12.38
N LEU A 10 13.45 2.85 -12.92
CA LEU A 10 12.38 2.28 -13.71
C LEU A 10 11.41 1.61 -12.73
N SER A 11 10.16 2.07 -12.74
CA SER A 11 9.10 1.54 -11.88
C SER A 11 7.92 1.11 -12.74
N LEU A 12 7.32 -0.01 -12.37
CA LEU A 12 5.96 -0.31 -12.82
C LEU A 12 5.01 0.63 -12.07
N THR A 13 4.17 1.32 -12.82
CA THR A 13 3.29 2.36 -12.29
C THR A 13 1.90 1.78 -11.99
N VAL A 14 1.06 2.57 -11.31
CA VAL A 14 -0.34 2.23 -10.99
C VAL A 14 -1.10 1.61 -12.16
N PRO A 15 -1.04 2.15 -13.41
CA PRO A 15 -1.69 1.50 -14.54
C PRO A 15 -1.30 0.03 -14.73
N VAL A 16 -0.03 -0.34 -14.55
CA VAL A 16 0.40 -1.74 -14.70
C VAL A 16 -0.19 -2.62 -13.59
N LEU A 17 -0.20 -2.12 -12.35
CA LEU A 17 -0.83 -2.82 -11.22
C LEU A 17 -2.34 -3.02 -11.46
N ALA A 18 -3.04 -1.97 -11.88
CA ALA A 18 -4.49 -2.02 -12.13
C ALA A 18 -4.90 -2.93 -13.30
N HIS A 19 -4.01 -3.17 -14.27
CA HIS A 19 -4.25 -4.12 -15.37
C HIS A 19 -3.82 -5.56 -15.03
N SER A 20 -3.25 -5.80 -13.85
CA SER A 20 -2.92 -7.15 -13.39
C SER A 20 -4.20 -7.88 -13.02
N ARG A 21 -4.31 -9.16 -13.35
CA ARG A 21 -5.49 -9.97 -12.99
C ARG A 21 -5.70 -10.03 -11.48
N ARG A 22 -4.61 -10.23 -10.74
CA ARG A 22 -4.61 -10.29 -9.29
C ARG A 22 -3.47 -9.46 -8.76
N THR A 23 -3.76 -8.61 -7.78
CA THR A 23 -2.78 -7.77 -7.10
C THR A 23 -2.78 -8.11 -5.62
N TRP A 24 -1.60 -8.40 -5.07
CA TRP A 24 -1.44 -8.64 -3.64
C TRP A 24 -0.57 -7.56 -3.01
N PHE A 25 -1.09 -6.91 -1.98
CA PHE A 25 -0.36 -5.88 -1.25
C PHE A 25 -0.05 -6.40 0.16
N LEU A 26 1.24 -6.40 0.52
CA LEU A 26 1.74 -6.98 1.77
C LEU A 26 2.21 -5.87 2.71
N THR A 27 1.75 -5.92 3.96
CA THR A 27 2.17 -4.98 5.01
C THR A 27 2.56 -5.72 6.29
N ALA A 28 3.63 -5.27 6.93
CA ALA A 28 4.19 -5.87 8.13
C ALA A 28 4.98 -4.83 8.93
N GLY A 29 4.91 -4.90 10.25
CA GLY A 29 5.45 -3.90 11.19
C GLY A 29 4.35 -2.96 11.71
N ALA A 30 4.32 -2.74 13.03
CA ALA A 30 3.33 -1.87 13.67
C ALA A 30 3.46 -0.42 13.21
N GLU A 31 4.67 0.02 12.87
CA GLU A 31 4.96 1.37 12.36
C GLU A 31 4.25 1.70 11.04
N LYS A 32 3.71 0.68 10.34
CA LYS A 32 2.95 0.85 9.10
C LYS A 32 1.43 0.95 9.32
N GLY A 33 0.93 0.83 10.55
CA GLY A 33 -0.51 0.80 10.85
C GLY A 33 -1.26 2.01 10.28
N ALA A 34 -0.77 3.23 10.56
CA ALA A 34 -1.36 4.45 10.04
C ALA A 34 -1.36 4.50 8.50
N ALA A 35 -0.26 4.12 7.85
CA ALA A 35 -0.18 4.09 6.39
C ALA A 35 -1.12 3.04 5.77
N LEU A 36 -1.28 1.88 6.43
CA LEU A 36 -2.24 0.85 6.03
C LEU A 36 -3.68 1.39 6.11
N MET A 37 -4.08 1.99 7.24
CA MET A 37 -5.44 2.54 7.36
C MET A 37 -5.72 3.60 6.32
N ASN A 38 -4.86 4.60 6.20
CA ASN A 38 -5.09 5.68 5.25
C ASN A 38 -5.17 5.20 3.79
N SER A 39 -4.42 4.14 3.45
CA SER A 39 -4.50 3.52 2.12
C SER A 39 -5.82 2.77 1.88
N LEU A 40 -6.44 2.24 2.94
CA LEU A 40 -7.71 1.50 2.90
C LEU A 40 -8.94 2.41 3.10
N SER A 41 -8.80 3.57 3.73
CA SER A 41 -9.90 4.49 4.05
C SER A 41 -10.55 5.13 2.82
N GLY A 42 -9.86 5.17 1.67
CA GLY A 42 -10.40 5.72 0.44
C GLY A 42 -9.54 5.37 -0.77
N ALA A 43 -10.18 5.16 -1.91
CA ALA A 43 -9.49 4.87 -3.16
C ALA A 43 -8.85 6.12 -3.77
N ASN A 44 -7.75 5.93 -4.51
CA ASN A 44 -7.09 6.97 -5.31
C ASN A 44 -6.65 8.23 -4.53
N ASN A 45 -6.22 8.05 -3.29
CA ASN A 45 -5.70 9.12 -2.45
C ASN A 45 -4.22 9.45 -2.81
N PRO A 46 -3.92 10.65 -3.34
CA PRO A 46 -2.56 11.01 -3.77
C PRO A 46 -1.54 11.07 -2.62
N GLU A 47 -1.97 11.33 -1.38
CA GLU A 47 -1.10 11.31 -0.21
C GLU A 47 -0.70 9.88 0.21
N TYR A 48 -1.48 8.88 -0.22
CA TYR A 48 -1.26 7.47 0.07
C TYR A 48 -1.27 6.65 -1.22
N PRO A 49 -0.15 6.59 -1.99
CA PRO A 49 -0.10 5.96 -3.30
C PRO A 49 -0.52 4.49 -3.35
N ALA A 50 -0.46 3.77 -2.23
CA ALA A 50 -0.92 2.39 -2.15
C ALA A 50 -2.46 2.25 -2.29
N SER A 51 -3.23 3.33 -2.05
CA SER A 51 -4.68 3.38 -2.29
C SER A 51 -5.08 3.25 -3.77
N PHE A 52 -4.12 3.38 -4.69
CA PHE A 52 -4.33 3.15 -6.12
C PHE A 52 -4.10 1.68 -6.52
N ALA A 53 -3.66 0.83 -5.60
CA ALA A 53 -3.52 -0.60 -5.88
C ALA A 53 -4.89 -1.18 -6.24
N ASN A 54 -4.95 -1.92 -7.35
CA ASN A 54 -6.15 -2.61 -7.81
C ASN A 54 -5.77 -3.82 -8.67
N GLY A 55 -6.75 -4.62 -9.09
CA GLY A 55 -6.59 -5.67 -10.11
C GLY A 55 -7.89 -5.83 -10.92
N THR A 56 -7.81 -6.49 -12.07
CA THR A 56 -9.01 -6.70 -12.92
C THR A 56 -9.94 -7.76 -12.38
N ASP A 57 -9.40 -8.78 -11.70
CA ASP A 57 -10.18 -9.87 -11.11
C ASP A 57 -10.17 -9.74 -9.57
N GLU A 58 -9.03 -9.42 -8.97
CA GLU A 58 -8.88 -9.38 -7.51
C GLU A 58 -7.80 -8.42 -7.04
N ILE A 59 -8.05 -7.77 -5.90
CA ILE A 59 -7.01 -7.22 -5.03
C ILE A 59 -7.15 -7.83 -3.63
N SER A 60 -6.05 -8.31 -3.06
CA SER A 60 -6.01 -8.79 -1.68
C SER A 60 -4.90 -8.10 -0.87
N TRP A 61 -5.27 -7.66 0.33
CA TRP A 61 -4.35 -7.07 1.30
C TRP A 61 -4.00 -8.11 2.35
N LEU A 62 -2.72 -8.37 2.51
CA LEU A 62 -2.19 -9.33 3.46
C LEU A 62 -1.38 -8.56 4.51
N THR A 63 -1.73 -8.73 5.78
CA THR A 63 -1.12 -7.97 6.86
C THR A 63 -0.80 -8.83 8.07
N THR A 64 0.15 -8.38 8.88
CA THR A 64 0.45 -9.01 10.17
C THR A 64 -0.49 -8.50 11.25
N ALA A 65 -0.75 -9.32 12.28
CA ALA A 65 -1.62 -8.94 13.40
C ALA A 65 -1.17 -7.63 14.06
N GLY A 66 0.15 -7.43 14.27
CA GLY A 66 0.68 -6.20 14.88
C GLY A 66 0.48 -4.96 14.01
N THR A 67 0.59 -5.07 12.69
CA THR A 67 0.27 -3.97 11.77
C THR A 67 -1.22 -3.64 11.83
N LEU A 68 -2.09 -4.65 11.79
CA LEU A 68 -3.54 -4.44 11.82
C LEU A 68 -4.01 -3.80 13.13
N GLN A 69 -3.48 -4.25 14.27
CA GLN A 69 -3.79 -3.68 15.59
C GLN A 69 -3.46 -2.19 15.63
N ALA A 70 -2.22 -1.82 15.25
CA ALA A 70 -1.79 -0.43 15.18
C ALA A 70 -2.58 0.39 14.14
N ALA A 71 -3.12 -0.26 13.11
CA ALA A 71 -3.98 0.38 12.13
C ALA A 71 -5.30 0.79 12.78
N ILE A 72 -5.97 -0.14 13.46
CA ILE A 72 -7.27 0.11 14.11
C ILE A 72 -7.15 1.21 15.18
N GLU A 73 -6.09 1.18 15.99
CA GLU A 73 -5.82 2.19 17.03
C GLU A 73 -5.60 3.61 16.48
N CYS A 74 -5.28 3.76 15.19
CA CYS A 74 -5.05 5.07 14.58
C CYS A 74 -6.37 5.82 14.25
N ILE A 75 -7.52 5.15 14.33
CA ILE A 75 -8.85 5.73 14.12
C ILE A 75 -9.44 6.31 15.42
N ASP A 76 -8.96 5.83 16.57
CA ASP A 76 -9.33 6.32 17.91
C ASP A 76 -8.50 7.55 18.32
#